data_AF-A0A0D2FS64-F1
#
_entry.id   AF-A0A0D2FS64-F1
#
_cell.length_a   1.000
_cell.length_b   1.000
_cell.length_c   1.000
_cell.angle_alpha   90.00
_cell.angle_beta   90.00
_cell.angle_gamma   90.00
#
_symmetry.space_group_name_H-M   'P 1'
#
loop_
_entity.id
_entity.type
_entity.pdbx_description
1 polymer ?
#
loop_
_entity_poly.entity_id
_entity_poly.type
_entity_poly.pdbx_seq_one_letter_code
_entity_poly.pdbx_strand_id
1 'polypeptide(L)'
;MKFGQDFEATLARGDYPPDWVNSAISYKKLKKCIKRVQQELQSLGLDKDTLEALWKRVESSDLGADQRTADRPLQYTVDDGERISFTPKLTIVIDPHDGSPMDAWLSPDTRRILRRLARSSRARSDNNLRREESPDERRRFTDESASDYDGRQLELVEVPLTADSEFFQTLRHELSCLDDLQKAEYDRLQDEITRLGDELRALRASKLKRSKKEVDTWRRIFELYSDAEVFLSSHEADAGARDAAHAQKQLQAFTQSLSAQQRKDTFRLGDKANTSLARFLQINVNLLRLIKFQEINRTALNKIMKKFDKRTSLHAKSSVAQSLTKSSPFIVQDLAKATCFTISEEVLSIIPQLNDYLCPICFSISWRPVRLRCGHLFCIRCMIVLQQEERDRCPLCREEVVMEATEKNIDQEMVKFLQSNFKTDVKEKQKQNEIAAGIDRWGAAYEHAQMQRCVVM
;
A
#
# COMPACT_ATOMS: atom_id res chain seq x y z
N MET A 1 -25.56 -16.30 4.18
CA MET A 1 -24.63 -17.34 4.67
C MET A 1 -23.45 -17.60 3.74
N LYS A 2 -23.50 -17.16 2.47
CA LYS A 2 -22.52 -17.49 1.42
C LYS A 2 -21.07 -17.05 1.71
N PHE A 3 -20.83 -15.80 2.13
CA PHE A 3 -19.46 -15.27 2.23
C PHE A 3 -18.45 -16.10 3.07
N GLY A 4 -18.85 -16.71 4.19
CA GLY A 4 -17.92 -17.51 4.99
C GLY A 4 -17.49 -18.80 4.28
N GLN A 5 -18.39 -19.41 3.51
CA GLN A 5 -18.09 -20.56 2.66
C GLN A 5 -17.31 -20.11 1.43
N ASP A 6 -17.68 -18.98 0.83
CA ASP A 6 -16.98 -18.41 -0.33
C ASP A 6 -15.53 -18.02 0.03
N PHE A 7 -15.29 -17.50 1.24
CA PHE A 7 -13.96 -17.14 1.75
C PHE A 7 -13.05 -18.37 1.85
N GLU A 8 -13.51 -19.42 2.52
CA GLU A 8 -12.76 -20.68 2.63
C GLU A 8 -12.58 -21.35 1.26
N ALA A 9 -13.60 -21.36 0.41
CA ALA A 9 -13.48 -21.86 -0.95
C ALA A 9 -12.51 -21.04 -1.80
N THR A 10 -12.35 -19.74 -1.52
CA THR A 10 -11.38 -18.89 -2.23
C THR A 10 -9.96 -19.13 -1.72
N LEU A 11 -9.77 -19.36 -0.42
CA LEU A 11 -8.49 -19.80 0.14
C LEU A 11 -8.10 -21.21 -0.33
N ALA A 12 -9.07 -22.11 -0.49
CA ALA A 12 -8.81 -23.47 -0.98
C ALA A 12 -8.55 -23.53 -2.49
N ARG A 13 -9.15 -22.62 -3.27
CA ARG A 13 -8.93 -22.53 -4.73
C ARG A 13 -7.70 -21.73 -5.12
N GLY A 14 -7.29 -20.77 -4.29
CA GLY A 14 -6.03 -20.07 -4.53
C GLY A 14 -4.90 -20.98 -4.11
N ASP A 15 -3.91 -21.17 -4.99
CA ASP A 15 -2.71 -21.97 -4.71
C ASP A 15 -1.84 -21.28 -3.64
N TYR A 16 -2.31 -21.25 -2.40
CA TYR A 16 -1.64 -20.67 -1.23
C TYR A 16 -0.95 -21.77 -0.42
N PRO A 17 0.25 -21.49 0.14
CA PRO A 17 0.88 -22.41 1.07
C PRO A 17 -0.02 -22.73 2.28
N PRO A 18 0.06 -23.94 2.87
CA PRO A 18 -0.73 -24.30 4.04
C PRO A 18 -0.58 -23.31 5.20
N ASP A 19 0.63 -22.80 5.41
CA ASP A 19 0.94 -21.84 6.47
C ASP A 19 0.20 -20.51 6.30
N TRP A 20 -0.04 -20.09 5.05
CA TRP A 20 -0.83 -18.89 4.77
C TRP A 20 -2.30 -19.11 5.10
N VAL A 21 -2.85 -20.26 4.71
CA VAL A 21 -4.24 -20.60 4.98
C VAL A 21 -4.48 -20.71 6.49
N ASN A 22 -3.53 -21.27 7.23
CA ASN A 22 -3.58 -21.38 8.69
C ASN A 22 -3.48 -20.02 9.39
N SER A 23 -2.76 -19.06 8.80
CA SER A 23 -2.62 -17.71 9.32
C SER A 23 -3.78 -16.79 8.91
N ALA A 24 -4.64 -17.20 7.98
CA ALA A 24 -5.77 -16.41 7.49
C ALA A 24 -6.83 -16.17 8.59
N ILE A 25 -7.58 -15.08 8.45
CA ILE A 25 -8.64 -14.72 9.42
C ILE A 25 -9.66 -15.87 9.55
N SER A 26 -9.85 -16.37 10.76
CA SER A 26 -10.77 -17.47 11.04
C SER A 26 -12.21 -16.99 11.13
N TYR A 27 -12.80 -16.65 9.97
CA TYR A 27 -14.12 -16.03 9.88
C TYR A 27 -15.23 -16.82 10.60
N LYS A 28 -15.20 -18.16 10.58
CA LYS A 28 -16.16 -19.02 11.30
C LYS A 28 -15.99 -18.93 12.82
N LYS A 29 -14.76 -18.91 13.33
CA LYS A 29 -14.44 -18.81 14.77
C LYS A 29 -14.92 -17.46 15.31
N LEU A 30 -14.53 -16.38 14.65
CA LEU A 30 -14.96 -15.02 15.00
C LEU A 30 -16.48 -14.86 14.96
N LYS A 31 -17.17 -15.46 13.98
CA LYS A 31 -18.63 -15.46 13.92
C LYS A 31 -19.28 -16.18 15.11
N LYS A 32 -18.66 -17.23 15.65
CA LYS A 32 -19.14 -17.90 16.88
C LYS A 32 -18.96 -16.99 18.09
N CYS A 33 -17.85 -16.26 18.20
CA CYS A 33 -17.65 -15.25 19.25
C CYS A 33 -18.73 -14.15 19.18
N ILE A 34 -19.03 -13.61 18.00
CA ILE A 34 -20.11 -12.60 17.83
C ILE A 34 -21.46 -13.10 18.36
N LYS A 35 -21.79 -14.38 18.16
CA LYS A 35 -23.04 -14.94 18.69
C LYS A 35 -23.03 -15.00 20.22
N ARG A 36 -21.89 -15.31 20.84
CA ARG A 36 -21.73 -15.31 22.29
C ARG A 36 -21.85 -13.90 22.86
N VAL A 37 -21.25 -12.90 22.22
CA VAL A 37 -21.45 -11.48 22.58
C VAL A 37 -22.91 -11.09 22.51
N GLN A 38 -23.61 -11.49 21.44
CA GLN A 38 -25.04 -11.21 21.29
C GLN A 38 -25.86 -11.86 22.43
N GLN A 39 -25.53 -13.09 22.83
CA GLN A 39 -26.20 -13.79 23.93
C GLN A 39 -25.90 -13.14 25.28
N GLU A 40 -24.66 -12.72 25.53
CA GLU A 40 -24.25 -12.01 26.74
C GLU A 40 -25.00 -10.68 26.87
N LEU A 41 -25.04 -9.87 25.80
CA LEU A 41 -25.81 -8.63 25.72
C LEU A 41 -27.31 -8.86 25.99
N GLN A 42 -27.91 -9.89 25.39
CA GLN A 42 -29.30 -10.25 25.63
C GLN A 42 -29.56 -10.68 27.08
N SER A 43 -28.64 -11.42 27.70
CA SER A 43 -28.75 -11.84 29.10
C SER A 43 -28.70 -10.67 30.08
N LEU A 44 -28.04 -9.57 29.68
CA LEU A 44 -27.98 -8.31 30.42
C LEU A 44 -29.17 -7.39 30.09
N GLY A 45 -30.07 -7.79 29.19
CA GLY A 45 -31.19 -6.97 28.74
C GLY A 45 -30.78 -5.77 27.88
N LEU A 46 -29.60 -5.83 27.27
CA LEU A 46 -29.02 -4.86 26.33
C LEU A 46 -29.08 -5.43 24.91
N ASP A 47 -30.28 -5.80 24.45
CA ASP A 47 -30.43 -6.33 23.11
C ASP A 47 -30.19 -5.27 22.02
N LYS A 48 -30.19 -5.74 20.76
CA LYS A 48 -29.88 -4.92 19.59
C LYS A 48 -30.75 -3.66 19.50
N ASP A 49 -32.06 -3.80 19.73
CA ASP A 49 -33.03 -2.73 19.56
C ASP A 49 -32.94 -1.74 20.74
N THR A 50 -32.68 -2.24 21.94
CA THR A 50 -32.40 -1.43 23.14
C THR A 50 -31.15 -0.58 22.92
N LEU A 51 -30.05 -1.19 22.47
CA LEU A 51 -28.80 -0.45 22.19
C LEU A 51 -28.95 0.56 21.06
N GLU A 52 -29.62 0.22 19.95
CA GLU A 52 -29.88 1.19 18.86
C GLU A 52 -30.74 2.38 19.33
N ALA A 53 -31.71 2.15 20.21
CA ALA A 53 -32.51 3.23 20.80
C ALA A 53 -31.67 4.13 21.72
N LEU A 54 -30.75 3.55 22.50
CA LEU A 54 -29.82 4.29 23.35
C LEU A 54 -28.89 5.17 22.51
N TRP A 55 -28.25 4.62 21.47
CA TRP A 55 -27.35 5.38 20.58
C TRP A 55 -28.03 6.55 19.87
N LYS A 56 -29.25 6.35 19.32
CA LYS A 56 -30.00 7.43 18.66
C LYS A 56 -30.26 8.63 19.56
N ARG A 57 -30.42 8.40 20.87
CA ARG A 57 -30.61 9.50 21.83
C ARG A 57 -29.32 10.20 22.17
N VAL A 58 -28.22 9.46 22.34
CA VAL A 58 -26.88 10.06 22.52
C VAL A 58 -26.56 11.00 21.35
N GLU A 59 -26.83 10.58 20.11
CA GLU A 59 -26.63 11.41 18.92
C GLU A 59 -27.57 12.63 18.86
N SER A 60 -28.81 12.52 19.37
CA SER A 60 -29.75 13.65 19.42
C SER A 60 -29.45 14.68 20.50
N SER A 61 -28.78 14.27 21.59
CA SER A 61 -28.35 15.15 22.68
C SER A 61 -27.04 15.89 22.37
N ASP A 62 -26.21 15.36 21.45
CA ASP A 62 -24.92 15.93 21.02
C ASP A 62 -25.06 17.14 20.06
N LEU A 63 -26.28 17.55 19.67
CA LEU A 63 -26.51 18.69 18.76
C LEU A 63 -26.34 20.09 19.40
N GLY A 64 -25.73 20.20 20.59
CA GLY A 64 -25.62 21.49 21.29
C GLY A 64 -24.54 21.65 22.37
N ALA A 65 -23.58 20.74 22.54
CA ALA A 65 -22.55 20.87 23.59
C ALA A 65 -21.13 20.67 23.07
N ASP A 66 -20.24 21.59 23.45
CA ASP A 66 -18.82 21.62 23.10
C ASP A 66 -18.06 20.36 23.57
N GLN A 67 -17.04 20.00 22.78
CA GLN A 67 -16.25 18.80 22.89
C GLN A 67 -15.49 18.65 24.21
N ARG A 68 -16.03 17.85 25.14
CA ARG A 68 -15.26 17.08 26.11
C ARG A 68 -15.64 15.61 26.02
N THR A 69 -14.68 14.77 25.64
CA THR A 69 -14.82 13.32 25.41
C THR A 69 -15.23 12.50 26.63
N ALA A 70 -15.30 13.10 27.83
CA ALA A 70 -15.53 12.42 29.10
C ALA A 70 -17.02 12.25 29.49
N ASP A 71 -17.94 13.01 28.88
CA ASP A 71 -19.35 13.08 29.33
C ASP A 71 -20.34 12.44 28.33
N ARG A 72 -19.92 11.44 27.54
CA ARG A 72 -20.84 10.72 26.66
C ARG A 72 -21.61 9.65 27.44
N PRO A 73 -22.97 9.67 27.42
CA PRO A 73 -23.80 8.79 28.24
C PRO A 73 -23.73 7.30 27.87
N LEU A 74 -23.21 6.97 26.68
CA LEU A 74 -22.92 5.61 26.21
C LEU A 74 -21.61 5.62 25.44
N GLN A 75 -20.64 4.79 25.86
CA GLN A 75 -19.34 4.71 25.20
C GLN A 75 -18.85 3.27 25.11
N TYR A 76 -18.34 2.87 23.94
CA TYR A 76 -17.61 1.63 23.74
C TYR A 76 -16.14 1.94 23.42
N THR A 77 -15.30 1.90 24.45
CA THR A 77 -13.86 2.17 24.35
C THR A 77 -13.05 0.89 24.38
N VAL A 78 -11.86 0.97 23.79
CA VAL A 78 -10.82 -0.02 23.92
C VAL A 78 -9.61 0.70 24.49
N ASP A 79 -9.19 0.31 25.69
CA ASP A 79 -7.90 0.75 26.24
C ASP A 79 -6.79 0.01 25.48
N ASP A 80 -5.91 0.77 24.82
CA ASP A 80 -4.73 0.26 24.11
C ASP A 80 -3.48 0.59 24.92
N GLY A 81 -3.33 -0.08 26.07
CA GLY A 81 -2.12 0.06 26.88
C GLY A 81 -1.00 -0.79 26.28
N GLU A 82 0.12 -0.18 25.91
CA GLU A 82 1.29 -0.83 25.27
C GLU A 82 1.87 -2.04 26.04
N ARG A 83 1.40 -2.36 27.25
CA ARG A 83 1.87 -3.52 28.03
C ARG A 83 0.85 -4.38 28.79
N ILE A 84 -0.43 -4.01 29.01
CA ILE A 84 -1.24 -4.78 30.01
C ILE A 84 -2.66 -5.24 29.60
N SER A 85 -3.43 -4.58 28.74
CA SER A 85 -4.72 -5.18 28.34
C SER A 85 -5.42 -4.48 27.18
N PHE A 86 -5.81 -5.25 26.16
CA PHE A 86 -6.88 -4.90 25.22
C PHE A 86 -8.20 -5.36 25.84
N THR A 87 -8.91 -4.45 26.51
CA THR A 87 -10.23 -4.74 27.11
C THR A 87 -11.24 -3.75 26.57
N PRO A 88 -12.18 -4.19 25.72
CA PRO A 88 -13.34 -3.39 25.41
C PRO A 88 -14.16 -3.12 26.68
N LYS A 89 -14.65 -1.89 26.82
CA LYS A 89 -15.51 -1.47 27.94
C LYS A 89 -16.74 -0.79 27.39
N LEU A 90 -17.90 -1.25 27.83
CA LEU A 90 -19.18 -0.56 27.62
C LEU A 90 -19.51 0.23 28.87
N THR A 91 -19.56 1.55 28.73
CA THR A 91 -19.82 2.48 29.82
C THR A 91 -21.21 3.10 29.65
N ILE A 92 -22.04 3.04 30.69
CA ILE A 92 -23.41 3.57 30.71
C ILE A 92 -23.57 4.50 31.92
N VAL A 93 -24.05 5.72 31.69
CA VAL A 93 -24.32 6.69 32.78
C VAL A 93 -25.77 6.54 33.29
N ILE A 94 -25.95 6.44 34.60
CA ILE A 94 -27.24 6.32 35.30
C ILE A 94 -27.43 7.51 36.26
N ASP A 95 -28.59 8.16 36.25
CA ASP A 95 -28.97 9.18 37.25
C ASP A 95 -29.77 8.50 38.39
N PRO A 96 -29.32 8.59 39.67
CA PRO A 96 -29.99 7.93 40.78
C PRO A 96 -31.23 8.64 41.33
N HIS A 97 -31.46 9.93 41.02
CA HIS A 97 -32.52 10.73 41.66
C HIS A 97 -33.67 11.12 40.73
N ASP A 98 -33.44 11.11 39.43
CA ASP A 98 -34.49 11.29 38.45
C ASP A 98 -34.46 10.11 37.50
N GLY A 99 -35.63 9.66 37.06
CA GLY A 99 -35.76 8.72 35.96
C GLY A 99 -35.33 9.36 34.63
N SER A 100 -34.10 9.89 34.57
CA SER A 100 -33.43 10.44 33.39
C SER A 100 -33.66 9.53 32.19
N PRO A 101 -33.80 10.04 30.96
CA PRO A 101 -34.39 9.35 29.80
C PRO A 101 -33.80 7.99 29.39
N MET A 102 -32.69 7.56 30.00
CA MET A 102 -32.13 6.20 29.94
C MET A 102 -32.90 5.22 30.84
N ASP A 103 -33.31 5.63 32.04
CA ASP A 103 -33.93 4.80 33.06
C ASP A 103 -35.34 4.35 32.65
N ALA A 104 -36.15 5.21 32.01
CA ALA A 104 -37.54 4.92 31.65
C ALA A 104 -37.73 3.86 30.53
N TRP A 105 -36.66 3.50 29.81
CA TRP A 105 -36.73 2.64 28.61
C TRP A 105 -36.08 1.27 28.78
N LEU A 106 -35.27 1.11 29.83
CA LEU A 106 -34.76 -0.18 30.23
C LEU A 106 -35.87 -0.98 30.90
N SER A 107 -35.97 -2.27 30.56
CA SER A 107 -36.89 -3.17 31.27
C SER A 107 -36.59 -3.12 32.79
N PRO A 108 -37.60 -3.30 33.66
CA PRO A 108 -37.38 -3.34 35.11
C PRO A 108 -36.26 -4.30 35.52
N ASP A 109 -36.11 -5.41 34.79
CA ASP A 109 -35.06 -6.40 35.00
C ASP A 109 -33.68 -5.90 34.55
N THR A 110 -33.57 -5.28 33.37
CA THR A 110 -32.33 -4.64 32.88
C THR A 110 -31.83 -3.58 33.87
N ARG A 111 -32.75 -2.74 34.37
CA ARG A 111 -32.43 -1.69 35.35
C ARG A 111 -31.91 -2.29 36.66
N ARG A 112 -32.52 -3.39 37.12
CA ARG A 112 -32.07 -4.09 38.32
C ARG A 112 -30.67 -4.68 38.15
N ILE A 113 -30.35 -5.21 36.98
CA ILE A 113 -29.03 -5.76 36.64
C ILE A 113 -27.97 -4.66 36.62
N LEU A 114 -28.22 -3.55 35.91
CA LEU A 114 -27.28 -2.43 35.83
C LEU A 114 -27.04 -1.76 37.20
N ARG A 115 -28.09 -1.56 38.01
CA ARG A 115 -27.95 -1.05 39.38
C ARG A 115 -27.16 -2.01 40.29
N ARG A 116 -27.29 -3.33 40.10
CA ARG A 116 -26.46 -4.32 40.81
C ARG A 116 -25.00 -4.21 40.40
N LEU A 117 -24.72 -4.04 39.11
CA LEU A 117 -23.37 -3.84 38.59
C LEU A 117 -22.74 -2.55 39.11
N ALA A 118 -23.49 -1.44 39.13
CA ALA A 118 -23.06 -0.16 39.70
C ALA A 118 -22.64 -0.28 41.17
N ARG A 119 -23.46 -0.96 41.99
CA ARG A 119 -23.14 -1.24 43.41
C ARG A 119 -21.89 -2.11 43.59
N SER A 120 -21.68 -3.09 42.71
CA SER A 120 -20.49 -3.95 42.74
C SER A 120 -19.22 -3.23 42.28
N SER A 121 -19.34 -2.28 41.36
CA SER A 121 -18.28 -1.36 40.94
C SER A 121 -17.85 -0.47 42.11
N ARG A 122 -18.81 0.16 42.81
CA ARG A 122 -18.53 0.96 44.02
C ARG A 122 -17.82 0.16 45.10
N ALA A 123 -18.24 -1.09 45.36
CA ALA A 123 -17.58 -1.95 46.34
C ALA A 123 -16.13 -2.32 45.97
N ARG A 124 -15.79 -2.33 44.68
CA ARG A 124 -14.40 -2.52 44.20
C ARG A 124 -13.59 -1.22 44.29
N SER A 125 -14.18 -0.08 43.97
CA SER A 125 -13.51 1.23 44.10
C SER A 125 -13.28 1.62 45.56
N ASP A 126 -14.24 1.38 46.46
CA ASP A 126 -14.09 1.58 47.91
C ASP A 126 -13.01 0.67 48.53
N ASN A 127 -12.85 -0.55 48.01
CA ASN A 127 -11.78 -1.46 48.45
C ASN A 127 -10.39 -1.07 47.94
N ASN A 128 -10.30 -0.40 46.78
CA ASN A 128 -9.04 0.14 46.29
C ASN A 128 -8.65 1.42 47.04
N LEU A 129 -9.61 2.29 47.36
CA LEU A 129 -9.38 3.50 48.19
C LEU A 129 -8.98 3.16 49.63
N ARG A 130 -9.53 2.09 50.22
CA ARG A 130 -9.15 1.64 51.58
C ARG A 130 -7.79 0.96 51.68
N ARG A 131 -7.12 0.65 50.56
CA ARG A 131 -5.82 -0.04 50.57
C ARG A 131 -4.62 0.88 50.37
N GLU A 132 -4.83 2.16 50.04
CA GLU A 132 -3.77 3.15 49.82
C GLU A 132 -3.70 4.30 50.84
N GLU A 133 -4.52 4.29 51.91
CA GLU A 133 -4.39 5.30 52.97
C GLU A 133 -3.34 4.88 54.02
N SER A 134 -2.11 5.39 53.86
CA SER A 134 -1.14 5.50 54.96
C SER A 134 -1.58 6.60 55.95
N PRO A 135 -1.25 6.50 57.26
CA PRO A 135 -1.91 7.29 58.31
C PRO A 135 -1.49 8.76 58.44
N ASP A 136 -0.83 9.36 57.45
CA ASP A 136 -0.06 10.58 57.65
C ASP A 136 -0.39 11.68 56.63
N GLU A 137 -1.64 12.13 56.59
CA GLU A 137 -2.00 13.43 56.02
C GLU A 137 -3.35 13.96 56.56
N ARG A 138 -3.55 13.85 57.88
CA ARG A 138 -4.55 14.66 58.57
C ARG A 138 -3.95 16.02 58.90
N ARG A 139 -4.05 17.01 57.99
CA ARG A 139 -4.15 18.46 58.31
C ARG A 139 -4.12 19.34 57.07
N ARG A 140 -5.09 20.28 57.03
CA ARG A 140 -5.27 21.43 56.11
C ARG A 140 -5.90 21.00 54.78
N PHE A 141 -7.13 21.38 54.44
CA PHE A 141 -7.73 22.71 54.53
C PHE A 141 -9.20 22.61 54.97
N THR A 142 -9.54 23.40 55.98
CA THR A 142 -10.88 23.95 56.16
C THR A 142 -11.00 25.11 55.18
N ASP A 143 -11.93 25.04 54.22
CA ASP A 143 -12.50 26.25 53.68
C ASP A 143 -14.01 26.08 53.51
N GLU A 144 -14.72 26.95 54.19
CA GLU A 144 -16.17 27.10 54.16
C GLU A 144 -16.53 27.86 52.87
N SER A 145 -17.13 27.17 51.91
CA SER A 145 -18.01 27.82 50.94
C SER A 145 -19.05 26.81 50.48
N ALA A 146 -20.13 26.73 51.26
CA ALA A 146 -21.36 26.08 50.85
C ALA A 146 -21.95 26.86 49.68
N SER A 147 -21.56 26.50 48.45
CA SER A 147 -22.35 26.80 47.26
C SER A 147 -23.28 25.62 47.01
N ASP A 148 -24.56 25.87 47.29
CA ASP A 148 -25.72 25.02 47.11
C ASP A 148 -26.02 24.78 45.60
N TYR A 149 -25.07 24.17 44.89
CA TYR A 149 -25.32 23.55 43.59
C TYR A 149 -25.56 22.07 43.84
N ASP A 150 -26.81 21.65 43.68
CA ASP A 150 -27.27 20.27 43.57
C ASP A 150 -26.44 19.52 42.52
N GLY A 151 -25.29 19.02 42.95
CA GLY A 151 -24.34 18.29 42.13
C GLY A 151 -24.90 16.90 41.89
N ARG A 152 -25.75 16.78 40.87
CA ARG A 152 -26.22 15.49 40.33
C ARG A 152 -25.04 14.54 40.15
N GLN A 153 -24.83 13.64 41.11
CA GLN A 153 -23.82 12.60 41.00
C GLN A 153 -24.29 11.57 39.98
N LEU A 154 -23.89 11.77 38.73
CA LEU A 154 -24.07 10.82 37.63
C LEU A 154 -23.27 9.55 37.95
N GLU A 155 -23.91 8.39 37.92
CA GLU A 155 -23.30 7.09 38.23
C GLU A 155 -22.84 6.40 36.95
N LEU A 156 -21.53 6.23 36.80
CA LEU A 156 -20.91 5.56 35.66
C LEU A 156 -20.83 4.04 35.90
N VAL A 157 -21.49 3.26 35.05
CA VAL A 157 -21.53 1.79 35.13
C VAL A 157 -20.71 1.19 34.00
N GLU A 158 -19.63 0.50 34.37
CA GLU A 158 -18.90 -0.37 33.46
C GLU A 158 -19.62 -1.72 33.34
N VAL A 159 -19.99 -2.11 32.12
CA VAL A 159 -20.56 -3.41 31.81
C VAL A 159 -19.43 -4.32 31.30
N PRO A 160 -18.94 -5.28 32.11
CA PRO A 160 -17.88 -6.18 31.69
C PRO A 160 -18.46 -7.22 30.74
N LEU A 161 -18.17 -7.05 29.45
CA LEU A 161 -18.43 -8.07 28.44
C LEU A 161 -17.19 -8.96 28.35
N THR A 162 -17.39 -10.27 28.48
CA THR A 162 -16.30 -11.26 28.44
C THR A 162 -16.15 -11.85 27.04
N ALA A 163 -17.25 -12.02 26.32
CA ALA A 163 -17.24 -12.62 24.99
C ALA A 163 -16.70 -11.67 23.92
N ASP A 164 -16.77 -10.35 24.12
CA ASP A 164 -16.22 -9.36 23.18
C ASP A 164 -14.71 -9.23 23.37
N SER A 165 -14.22 -9.29 24.60
CA SER A 165 -12.81 -9.42 24.94
C SER A 165 -12.20 -10.64 24.24
N GLU A 166 -12.86 -11.80 24.29
CA GLU A 166 -12.42 -13.00 23.55
C GLU A 166 -12.42 -12.79 22.03
N PHE A 167 -13.44 -12.12 21.48
CA PHE A 167 -13.51 -11.80 20.05
C PHE A 167 -12.32 -10.95 19.61
N PHE A 168 -12.04 -9.85 20.31
CA PHE A 168 -10.99 -8.94 19.90
C PHE A 168 -9.58 -9.45 20.21
N GLN A 169 -9.38 -10.20 21.30
CA GLN A 169 -8.10 -10.87 21.57
C GLN A 169 -7.79 -11.90 20.47
N THR A 170 -8.80 -12.69 20.07
CA THR A 170 -8.66 -13.61 18.94
C THR A 170 -8.33 -12.86 17.65
N LEU A 171 -9.06 -11.78 17.36
CA LEU A 171 -8.83 -10.98 16.15
C LEU A 171 -7.43 -10.34 16.14
N ARG A 172 -6.98 -9.76 17.25
CA ARG A 172 -5.65 -9.15 17.37
C ARG A 172 -4.53 -10.17 17.18
N HIS A 173 -4.68 -11.36 17.76
CA HIS A 173 -3.72 -12.45 17.55
C HIS A 173 -3.68 -12.89 16.07
N GLU A 174 -4.84 -13.09 15.43
CA GLU A 174 -4.91 -13.45 14.01
C GLU A 174 -4.31 -12.35 13.11
N LEU A 175 -4.53 -11.07 13.42
CA LEU A 175 -3.93 -9.95 12.68
C LEU A 175 -2.40 -9.88 12.88
N SER A 176 -1.89 -10.09 14.09
CA SER A 176 -0.45 -10.16 14.35
C SER A 176 0.23 -11.28 13.56
N CYS A 177 -0.36 -12.48 13.54
CA CYS A 177 0.16 -13.59 12.74
C CYS A 177 0.16 -13.27 11.24
N LEU A 178 -0.85 -12.54 10.76
CA LEU A 178 -0.91 -12.08 9.37
C LEU A 178 0.19 -11.05 9.05
N ASP A 179 0.45 -10.11 9.95
CA ASP A 179 1.53 -9.13 9.77
C ASP A 179 2.90 -9.80 9.75
N ASP A 180 3.14 -10.74 10.67
CA ASP A 180 4.40 -11.51 10.71
C ASP A 180 4.60 -12.31 9.43
N LEU A 181 3.54 -12.96 8.93
CA LEU A 181 3.57 -13.67 7.64
C LEU A 181 3.85 -12.72 6.47
N GLN A 182 3.15 -11.59 6.40
CA GLN A 182 3.33 -10.62 5.31
C GLN A 182 4.74 -10.04 5.29
N LYS A 183 5.27 -9.71 6.48
CA LYS A 183 6.65 -9.25 6.62
C LYS A 183 7.65 -10.30 6.15
N ALA A 184 7.50 -11.55 6.61
CA ALA A 184 8.39 -12.64 6.22
C ALA A 184 8.33 -12.97 4.71
N GLU A 185 7.17 -12.80 4.06
CA GLU A 185 7.03 -12.97 2.61
C GLU A 185 7.59 -11.76 1.82
N TYR A 186 7.42 -10.54 2.35
CA TYR A 186 8.03 -9.35 1.77
C TYR A 186 9.56 -9.41 1.81
N ASP A 187 10.14 -9.78 2.96
CA ASP A 187 11.59 -9.94 3.11
C ASP A 187 12.13 -11.00 2.14
N ARG A 188 11.40 -12.11 1.95
CA ARG A 188 11.73 -13.13 0.94
C ARG A 188 11.66 -12.60 -0.49
N LEU A 189 10.66 -11.80 -0.83
CA LEU A 189 10.57 -11.16 -2.15
C LEU A 189 11.74 -10.20 -2.36
N GLN A 190 12.10 -9.41 -1.35
CA GLN A 190 13.22 -8.48 -1.38
C GLN A 190 14.55 -9.20 -1.61
N ASP A 191 14.77 -10.33 -0.92
CA ASP A 191 15.95 -11.19 -1.13
C ASP A 191 16.02 -11.73 -2.55
N GLU A 192 14.89 -12.21 -3.09
CA GLU A 192 14.81 -12.73 -4.45
C GLU A 192 15.06 -11.64 -5.52
N ILE A 193 14.54 -10.43 -5.30
CA ILE A 193 14.80 -9.27 -6.15
C ILE A 193 16.28 -8.89 -6.12
N THR A 194 16.89 -8.85 -4.93
CA THR A 194 18.31 -8.53 -4.76
C THR A 194 19.20 -9.55 -5.47
N ARG A 195 18.90 -10.84 -5.31
CA ARG A 195 19.60 -11.93 -6.01
C ARG A 195 19.50 -11.82 -7.52
N LEU A 196 18.29 -11.53 -8.03
CA LEU A 196 18.11 -11.27 -9.46
C LEU A 196 18.94 -10.08 -9.92
N GLY A 197 18.96 -9.00 -9.13
CA GLY A 197 19.79 -7.84 -9.39
C GLY A 197 21.27 -8.20 -9.52
N ASP A 198 21.82 -8.99 -8.60
CA ASP A 198 23.21 -9.46 -8.65
C ASP A 198 23.50 -10.32 -9.89
N GLU A 199 22.61 -11.24 -10.23
CA GLU A 199 22.70 -12.07 -11.43
C GLU A 199 22.77 -11.20 -12.70
N LEU A 200 21.94 -10.14 -12.78
CA LEU A 200 21.89 -9.22 -13.92
C LEU A 200 23.09 -8.26 -13.96
N ARG A 201 23.59 -7.79 -12.81
CA ARG A 201 24.84 -7.00 -12.74
C ARG A 201 26.02 -7.80 -13.26
N ALA A 202 26.13 -9.07 -12.84
CA ALA A 202 27.16 -9.98 -13.33
C ALA A 202 27.04 -10.22 -14.84
N LEU A 203 25.81 -10.41 -15.35
CA LEU A 203 25.55 -10.55 -16.77
C LEU A 203 25.98 -9.30 -17.56
N ARG A 204 25.65 -8.10 -17.07
CA ARG A 204 26.03 -6.83 -17.69
C ARG A 204 27.54 -6.58 -17.67
N ALA A 205 28.22 -6.97 -16.59
CA ALA A 205 29.68 -6.83 -16.46
C ALA A 205 30.45 -7.79 -17.39
N SER A 206 29.83 -8.87 -17.85
CA SER A 206 30.45 -9.85 -18.75
C SER A 206 30.85 -9.24 -20.09
N LYS A 207 32.09 -9.50 -20.51
CA LYS A 207 32.62 -9.00 -21.80
C LYS A 207 32.25 -9.89 -22.99
N LEU A 208 31.69 -11.08 -22.75
CA LEU A 208 31.37 -12.07 -23.76
C LEU A 208 30.32 -11.55 -24.76
N LYS A 209 30.48 -11.89 -26.05
CA LYS A 209 29.53 -11.52 -27.11
C LYS A 209 28.13 -12.06 -26.85
N ARG A 210 28.03 -13.28 -26.27
CA ARG A 210 26.75 -13.91 -25.90
C ARG A 210 26.03 -13.10 -24.83
N SER A 211 26.73 -12.73 -23.76
CA SER A 211 26.17 -11.93 -22.65
C SER A 211 25.62 -10.59 -23.12
N LYS A 212 26.28 -9.93 -24.10
CA LYS A 212 25.75 -8.69 -24.71
C LYS A 212 24.40 -8.88 -25.39
N LYS A 213 24.24 -9.97 -26.17
CA LYS A 213 22.95 -10.32 -26.79
C LYS A 213 21.89 -10.66 -25.74
N GLU A 214 22.27 -11.31 -24.65
CA GLU A 214 21.38 -11.60 -23.52
C GLU A 214 20.94 -10.31 -22.81
N VAL A 215 21.83 -9.33 -22.62
CA VAL A 215 21.48 -7.99 -22.11
C VAL A 215 20.48 -7.29 -23.04
N ASP A 216 20.68 -7.35 -24.36
CA ASP A 216 19.72 -6.77 -25.32
C ASP A 216 18.35 -7.48 -25.26
N THR A 217 18.36 -8.80 -25.04
CA THR A 217 17.13 -9.58 -24.81
C THR A 217 16.42 -9.14 -23.53
N TRP A 218 17.16 -9.01 -22.42
CA TRP A 218 16.62 -8.50 -21.15
C TRP A 218 16.07 -7.09 -21.25
N ARG A 219 16.71 -6.20 -22.02
CA ARG A 219 16.19 -4.86 -22.29
C ARG A 219 14.77 -4.95 -22.87
N ARG A 220 14.56 -5.81 -23.87
CA ARG A 220 13.23 -5.99 -24.45
C ARG A 220 12.23 -6.62 -23.49
N ILE A 221 12.67 -7.54 -22.62
CA ILE A 221 11.83 -8.11 -21.56
C ILE A 221 11.36 -7.01 -20.59
N PHE A 222 12.27 -6.13 -20.18
CA PHE A 222 11.96 -5.01 -19.28
C PHE A 222 11.06 -3.98 -19.94
N GLU A 223 11.26 -3.67 -21.22
CA GLU A 223 10.34 -2.81 -21.98
C GLU A 223 8.92 -3.40 -21.98
N LEU A 224 8.76 -4.68 -22.35
CA LEU A 224 7.46 -5.36 -22.31
C LEU A 224 6.84 -5.38 -20.90
N TYR A 225 7.67 -5.49 -19.86
CA TYR A 225 7.19 -5.51 -18.48
C TYR A 225 6.74 -4.13 -18.01
N SER A 226 7.52 -3.08 -18.30
CA SER A 226 7.17 -1.70 -18.00
C SER A 226 5.89 -1.28 -18.73
N ASP A 227 5.77 -1.60 -20.02
CA ASP A 227 4.58 -1.31 -20.83
C ASP A 227 3.32 -2.05 -20.33
N ALA A 228 3.50 -3.23 -19.73
CA ALA A 228 2.38 -4.02 -19.22
C ALA A 228 1.77 -3.43 -17.94
N GLU A 229 2.49 -2.57 -17.21
CA GLU A 229 1.98 -1.86 -16.03
C GLU A 229 1.24 -2.79 -15.05
N VAL A 230 1.89 -3.92 -14.73
CA VAL A 230 1.22 -5.08 -14.11
C VAL A 230 0.58 -4.74 -12.77
N PHE A 231 1.31 -4.03 -11.90
CA PHE A 231 0.86 -3.77 -10.53
C PHE A 231 0.56 -2.28 -10.26
N LEU A 232 1.07 -1.38 -11.11
CA LEU A 232 0.87 0.06 -11.01
C LEU A 232 0.47 0.62 -12.37
N SER A 233 -0.62 1.38 -12.41
CA SER A 233 -1.02 2.15 -13.59
C SER A 233 -0.44 3.56 -13.55
N SER A 234 0.03 4.04 -14.70
CA SER A 234 0.41 5.46 -14.87
C SER A 234 -0.70 6.30 -15.53
N HIS A 235 -1.81 5.68 -15.95
CA HIS A 235 -2.87 6.41 -16.65
C HIS A 235 -3.70 7.28 -15.70
N GLU A 236 -4.07 8.48 -16.14
CA GLU A 236 -4.81 9.46 -15.32
C GLU A 236 -6.10 8.92 -14.71
N ALA A 237 -6.79 8.02 -15.41
CA ALA A 237 -8.09 7.48 -14.98
C ALA A 237 -8.00 6.43 -13.86
N ASP A 238 -6.90 5.69 -13.78
CA ASP A 238 -6.72 4.57 -12.83
C ASP A 238 -5.34 4.55 -12.17
N ALA A 239 -4.70 5.72 -12.05
CA ALA A 239 -3.36 5.88 -11.52
C ALA A 239 -3.20 5.26 -10.13
N GLY A 240 -2.11 4.52 -9.93
CA GLY A 240 -1.75 3.88 -8.66
C GLY A 240 -1.85 2.35 -8.70
N ALA A 241 -1.96 1.75 -7.51
CA ALA A 241 -1.92 0.30 -7.36
C ALA A 241 -3.16 -0.37 -7.93
N ARG A 242 -2.92 -1.38 -8.76
CA ARG A 242 -3.97 -2.22 -9.34
C ARG A 242 -4.46 -3.25 -8.32
N ASP A 243 -5.75 -3.53 -8.36
CA ASP A 243 -6.29 -4.67 -7.63
C ASP A 243 -5.78 -6.00 -8.23
N ALA A 244 -5.97 -7.08 -7.47
CA ALA A 244 -5.51 -8.40 -7.88
C ALA A 244 -6.10 -8.90 -9.21
N ALA A 245 -7.32 -8.51 -9.57
CA ALA A 245 -7.97 -8.97 -10.79
C ALA A 245 -7.35 -8.31 -12.02
N HIS A 246 -7.14 -7.00 -11.97
CA HIS A 246 -6.46 -6.24 -13.01
C HIS A 246 -4.99 -6.66 -13.12
N ALA A 247 -4.29 -6.79 -12.00
CA ALA A 247 -2.89 -7.21 -12.00
C ALA A 247 -2.72 -8.63 -12.57
N GLN A 248 -3.62 -9.55 -12.25
CA GLN A 248 -3.62 -10.89 -12.86
C GLN A 248 -3.78 -10.82 -14.38
N LYS A 249 -4.72 -10.02 -14.88
CA LYS A 249 -4.96 -9.87 -16.32
C LYS A 249 -3.72 -9.31 -17.03
N GLN A 250 -3.10 -8.28 -16.47
CA GLN A 250 -1.89 -7.69 -17.05
C GLN A 250 -0.69 -8.63 -17.00
N LEU A 251 -0.49 -9.37 -15.89
CA LEU A 251 0.58 -10.36 -15.80
C LEU A 251 0.41 -11.49 -16.84
N GLN A 252 -0.83 -11.90 -17.09
CA GLN A 252 -1.14 -12.86 -18.15
C GLN A 252 -0.84 -12.29 -19.55
N ALA A 253 -1.25 -11.05 -19.82
CA ALA A 253 -0.97 -10.38 -21.10
C ALA A 253 0.55 -10.23 -21.35
N PHE A 254 1.31 -9.83 -20.32
CA PHE A 254 2.77 -9.77 -20.35
C PHE A 254 3.38 -11.14 -20.66
N THR A 255 2.99 -12.18 -19.92
CA THR A 255 3.54 -13.54 -20.11
C THR A 255 3.20 -14.10 -21.50
N GLN A 256 2.00 -13.82 -22.02
CA GLN A 256 1.61 -14.19 -23.38
C GLN A 256 2.48 -13.48 -24.42
N SER A 257 2.68 -12.17 -24.28
CA SER A 257 3.52 -11.36 -25.16
C SER A 257 4.98 -11.85 -25.16
N LEU A 258 5.50 -12.17 -23.98
CA LEU A 258 6.83 -12.77 -23.81
C LEU A 258 6.94 -14.12 -24.53
N SER A 259 5.95 -15.00 -24.37
CA SER A 259 5.94 -16.32 -25.01
C SER A 259 5.84 -16.23 -26.55
N ALA A 260 5.09 -15.25 -27.07
CA ALA A 260 4.96 -15.03 -28.50
C ALA A 260 6.29 -14.57 -29.13
N GLN A 261 7.07 -13.76 -28.40
CA GLN A 261 8.41 -13.32 -28.82
C GLN A 261 9.45 -14.45 -28.74
N GLN A 262 9.35 -15.34 -27.74
CA GLN A 262 10.21 -16.53 -27.65
C GLN A 262 10.03 -17.48 -28.85
N ARG A 263 8.79 -17.68 -29.32
CA ARG A 263 8.51 -18.53 -30.50
C ARG A 263 9.07 -17.97 -31.81
N LYS A 264 9.25 -16.66 -31.91
CA LYS A 264 9.84 -15.99 -33.07
C LYS A 264 11.37 -16.08 -33.09
N ASP A 265 11.96 -16.82 -32.15
CA ASP A 265 13.41 -17.00 -32.02
C ASP A 265 14.17 -15.69 -31.70
N THR A 266 13.43 -14.62 -31.38
CA THR A 266 13.94 -13.29 -31.05
C THR A 266 14.60 -13.27 -29.67
N PHE A 267 14.15 -14.13 -28.74
CA PHE A 267 14.63 -14.22 -27.36
C PHE A 267 15.35 -15.54 -27.10
N ARG A 268 16.64 -15.61 -27.41
CA ARG A 268 17.50 -16.75 -27.06
C ARG A 268 18.36 -16.42 -25.84
N LEU A 269 17.98 -16.98 -24.70
CA LEU A 269 18.73 -16.91 -23.45
C LEU A 269 19.48 -18.22 -23.20
N GLY A 270 20.68 -18.16 -22.62
CA GLY A 270 21.34 -19.33 -22.06
C GLY A 270 20.72 -19.81 -20.75
N ASP A 271 21.14 -20.98 -20.29
CA ASP A 271 20.53 -21.66 -19.12
C ASP A 271 20.48 -20.77 -17.88
N LYS A 272 21.60 -20.11 -17.53
CA LYS A 272 21.66 -19.18 -16.40
C LYS A 272 20.68 -18.01 -16.55
N ALA A 273 20.62 -17.41 -17.75
CA ALA A 273 19.72 -16.29 -18.01
C ALA A 273 18.24 -16.73 -18.05
N ASN A 274 17.95 -17.97 -18.46
CA ASN A 274 16.62 -18.57 -18.33
C ASN A 274 16.25 -18.79 -16.86
N THR A 275 17.19 -19.21 -16.00
CA THR A 275 16.97 -19.29 -14.56
C THR A 275 16.65 -17.93 -13.96
N SER A 276 17.39 -16.88 -14.34
CA SER A 276 17.10 -15.50 -13.93
C SER A 276 15.73 -15.01 -14.42
N LEU A 277 15.33 -15.36 -15.66
CA LEU A 277 14.00 -15.06 -16.19
C LEU A 277 12.90 -15.79 -15.42
N ALA A 278 13.10 -17.08 -15.13
CA ALA A 278 12.16 -17.84 -14.31
C ALA A 278 12.01 -17.22 -12.90
N ARG A 279 13.11 -16.77 -12.30
CA ARG A 279 13.10 -16.05 -11.01
C ARG A 279 12.30 -14.74 -11.13
N PHE A 280 12.55 -13.95 -12.16
CA PHE A 280 11.80 -12.71 -12.41
C PHE A 280 10.29 -12.96 -12.53
N LEU A 281 9.87 -13.97 -13.31
CA LEU A 281 8.47 -14.34 -13.43
C LEU A 281 7.90 -14.83 -12.09
N GLN A 282 8.67 -15.60 -11.33
CA GLN A 282 8.25 -16.11 -10.02
C GLN A 282 8.05 -15.00 -8.99
N ILE A 283 8.92 -13.97 -8.98
CA ILE A 283 8.76 -12.77 -8.13
C ILE A 283 7.41 -12.11 -8.42
N ASN A 284 7.07 -11.91 -9.69
CA ASN A 284 5.80 -11.30 -10.09
C ASN A 284 4.58 -12.17 -9.71
N VAL A 285 4.66 -13.48 -9.91
CA VAL A 285 3.59 -14.41 -9.51
C VAL A 285 3.39 -14.40 -7.99
N ASN A 286 4.49 -14.40 -7.22
CA ASN A 286 4.45 -14.36 -5.76
C ASN A 286 3.88 -13.03 -5.25
N LEU A 287 4.25 -11.90 -5.85
CA LEU A 287 3.67 -10.59 -5.54
C LEU A 287 2.16 -10.57 -5.79
N LEU A 288 1.71 -11.07 -6.93
CA LEU A 288 0.27 -11.19 -7.24
C LEU A 288 -0.46 -12.08 -6.22
N ARG A 289 0.14 -13.21 -5.84
CA ARG A 289 -0.41 -14.11 -4.82
C ARG A 289 -0.55 -13.40 -3.47
N LEU A 290 0.44 -12.61 -3.09
CA LEU A 290 0.45 -11.86 -1.84
C LEU A 290 -0.61 -10.75 -1.83
N ILE A 291 -0.74 -9.98 -2.91
CA ILE A 291 -1.80 -8.97 -3.08
C ILE A 291 -3.19 -9.61 -2.96
N LYS A 292 -3.43 -10.75 -3.66
CA LYS A 292 -4.69 -11.50 -3.55
C LYS A 292 -4.99 -11.92 -2.12
N PHE A 293 -4.00 -12.47 -1.43
CA PHE A 293 -4.16 -12.92 -0.05
C PHE A 293 -4.47 -11.74 0.89
N GLN A 294 -3.80 -10.61 0.71
CA GLN A 294 -4.07 -9.38 1.46
C GLN A 294 -5.49 -8.85 1.21
N GLU A 295 -5.95 -8.79 -0.04
CA GLU A 295 -7.31 -8.34 -0.39
C GLU A 295 -8.41 -9.22 0.23
N ILE A 296 -8.21 -10.54 0.18
CA ILE A 296 -9.15 -11.52 0.73
C ILE A 296 -9.25 -11.34 2.25
N ASN A 297 -8.13 -11.23 2.96
CA ASN A 297 -8.11 -11.02 4.41
C ASN A 297 -8.66 -9.63 4.79
N ARG A 298 -8.32 -8.57 4.06
CA ARG A 298 -8.87 -7.21 4.27
C ARG A 298 -10.39 -7.19 4.08
N THR A 299 -10.90 -7.93 3.11
CA THR A 299 -12.35 -8.08 2.90
C THR A 299 -13.00 -8.85 4.04
N ALA A 300 -12.37 -9.93 4.51
CA ALA A 300 -12.85 -10.69 5.66
C ALA A 300 -12.89 -9.86 6.94
N LEU A 301 -11.83 -9.08 7.23
CA LEU A 301 -11.76 -8.13 8.34
C LEU A 301 -12.90 -7.12 8.29
N ASN A 302 -13.08 -6.45 7.15
CA ASN A 302 -14.17 -5.49 6.98
C ASN A 302 -15.56 -6.13 7.16
N LYS A 303 -15.75 -7.35 6.66
CA LYS A 303 -17.04 -8.06 6.79
C LYS A 303 -17.27 -8.63 8.18
N ILE A 304 -16.24 -9.01 8.93
CA ILE A 304 -16.40 -9.49 10.31
C ILE A 304 -16.69 -8.31 11.24
N MET A 305 -16.00 -7.18 11.08
CA MET A 305 -16.27 -5.94 11.82
C MET A 305 -17.68 -5.41 11.55
N LYS A 306 -18.10 -5.32 10.27
CA LYS A 306 -19.50 -4.95 9.92
C LYS A 306 -20.52 -5.92 10.53
N LYS A 307 -20.18 -7.20 10.69
CA LYS A 307 -21.07 -8.19 11.31
C LYS A 307 -21.14 -8.01 12.81
N PHE A 308 -20.02 -7.71 13.46
CA PHE A 308 -19.94 -7.41 14.88
C PHE A 308 -20.89 -6.26 15.21
N ASP A 309 -20.72 -5.11 14.55
CA ASP A 309 -21.57 -3.92 14.79
C ASP A 309 -23.04 -4.21 14.52
N LYS A 310 -23.37 -4.87 13.40
CA LYS A 310 -24.76 -5.18 13.05
C LYS A 310 -25.47 -6.10 14.05
N ARG A 311 -24.71 -6.92 14.79
CA ARG A 311 -25.25 -7.92 15.72
C ARG A 311 -25.26 -7.46 17.18
N THR A 312 -24.35 -6.56 17.52
CA THR A 312 -24.12 -6.11 18.90
C THR A 312 -24.56 -4.66 19.10
N SER A 313 -24.68 -3.87 18.04
CA SER A 313 -24.94 -2.43 18.10
C SER A 313 -23.94 -1.67 18.98
N LEU A 314 -22.72 -2.19 19.14
CA LEU A 314 -21.67 -1.54 19.95
C LEU A 314 -20.86 -0.49 19.18
N HIS A 315 -21.08 -0.37 17.85
CA HIS A 315 -20.38 0.55 16.95
C HIS A 315 -18.84 0.49 17.06
N ALA A 316 -18.30 -0.69 17.38
CA ALA A 316 -16.89 -0.91 17.66
C ALA A 316 -15.99 -0.61 16.45
N LYS A 317 -16.50 -0.64 15.22
CA LYS A 317 -15.65 -0.36 14.05
C LYS A 317 -15.02 1.03 14.08
N SER A 318 -15.69 2.07 14.58
CA SER A 318 -15.08 3.43 14.60
C SER A 318 -14.02 3.57 15.68
N SER A 319 -14.26 3.05 16.89
CA SER A 319 -13.32 3.14 18.01
C SER A 319 -12.16 2.15 17.89
N VAL A 320 -12.41 0.96 17.34
CA VAL A 320 -11.44 -0.14 17.33
C VAL A 320 -10.66 -0.22 16.03
N ALA A 321 -11.19 0.29 14.90
CA ALA A 321 -10.43 0.28 13.65
C ALA A 321 -9.11 1.03 13.78
N GLN A 322 -9.08 2.16 14.48
CA GLN A 322 -7.85 2.95 14.60
C GLN A 322 -6.76 2.22 15.40
N SER A 323 -7.11 1.60 16.53
CA SER A 323 -6.17 0.80 17.34
C SER A 323 -5.74 -0.49 16.62
N LEU A 324 -6.66 -1.21 15.97
CA LEU A 324 -6.32 -2.40 15.18
C LEU A 324 -5.41 -2.05 14.00
N THR A 325 -5.64 -0.92 13.30
CA THR A 325 -4.77 -0.49 12.19
C THR A 325 -3.41 0.02 12.64
N LYS A 326 -3.30 0.64 13.82
CA LYS A 326 -2.01 1.01 14.40
C LYS A 326 -1.19 -0.23 14.75
N SER A 327 -1.87 -1.26 15.27
CA SER A 327 -1.26 -2.54 15.62
C SER A 327 -0.84 -3.37 14.41
N SER A 328 -1.48 -3.17 13.25
CA SER A 328 -1.26 -3.93 12.00
C SER A 328 -0.99 -3.04 10.78
N PRO A 329 0.17 -2.34 10.74
CA PRO A 329 0.47 -1.39 9.68
C PRO A 329 0.60 -2.05 8.29
N PHE A 330 1.01 -3.32 8.22
CA PHE A 330 1.26 -4.02 6.95
C PHE A 330 -0.03 -4.33 6.17
N ILE A 331 -1.14 -4.62 6.85
CA ILE A 331 -2.45 -4.82 6.18
C ILE A 331 -2.92 -3.55 5.42
N VAL A 332 -2.45 -2.38 5.83
CA VAL A 332 -2.88 -1.08 5.29
C VAL A 332 -1.89 -0.51 4.27
N GLN A 333 -0.61 -0.93 4.30
CA GLN A 333 0.41 -0.44 3.38
C GLN A 333 0.32 -1.09 2.00
N ASP A 334 0.62 -0.30 0.98
CA ASP A 334 0.56 -0.70 -0.43
C ASP A 334 1.83 -1.48 -0.81
N LEU A 335 1.83 -2.77 -0.48
CA LEU A 335 2.95 -3.67 -0.72
C LEU A 335 3.34 -3.77 -2.19
N ALA A 336 2.36 -3.61 -3.08
CA ALA A 336 2.57 -3.56 -4.51
C ALA A 336 3.48 -2.37 -4.87
N LYS A 337 3.18 -1.17 -4.35
CA LYS A 337 4.04 0.01 -4.56
C LYS A 337 5.47 -0.21 -4.06
N ALA A 338 5.63 -0.69 -2.82
CA ALA A 338 6.95 -0.90 -2.24
C ALA A 338 7.78 -1.91 -3.05
N THR A 339 7.17 -3.04 -3.43
CA THR A 339 7.84 -4.08 -4.22
C THR A 339 8.15 -3.61 -5.64
N CYS A 340 7.24 -2.89 -6.30
CA CYS A 340 7.49 -2.30 -7.62
C CYS A 340 8.58 -1.24 -7.61
N PHE A 341 8.68 -0.46 -6.53
CA PHE A 341 9.78 0.46 -6.32
C PHE A 341 11.11 -0.31 -6.24
N THR A 342 11.19 -1.35 -5.39
CA THR A 342 12.39 -2.20 -5.33
C THR A 342 12.73 -2.81 -6.68
N ILE A 343 11.76 -3.38 -7.42
CA ILE A 343 12.02 -3.95 -8.75
C ILE A 343 12.57 -2.88 -9.71
N SER A 344 12.02 -1.66 -9.67
CA SER A 344 12.51 -0.56 -10.50
C SER A 344 13.96 -0.19 -10.15
N GLU A 345 14.26 -0.04 -8.87
CA GLU A 345 15.58 0.39 -8.39
C GLU A 345 16.64 -0.71 -8.51
N GLU A 346 16.33 -1.93 -8.11
CA GLU A 346 17.30 -3.03 -7.99
C GLU A 346 17.41 -3.89 -9.25
N VAL A 347 16.42 -3.88 -10.14
CA VAL A 347 16.38 -4.77 -11.32
C VAL A 347 16.31 -3.97 -12.62
N LEU A 348 15.32 -3.09 -12.79
CA LEU A 348 15.13 -2.37 -14.06
C LEU A 348 16.26 -1.36 -14.31
N SER A 349 16.76 -0.70 -13.28
CA SER A 349 17.86 0.29 -13.39
C SER A 349 19.18 -0.32 -13.87
N ILE A 350 19.39 -1.64 -13.67
CA ILE A 350 20.65 -2.31 -14.02
C ILE A 350 20.86 -2.29 -15.53
N ILE A 351 19.79 -2.49 -16.32
CA ILE A 351 19.84 -2.55 -17.77
C ILE A 351 19.17 -1.29 -18.31
N PRO A 352 19.97 -0.29 -18.75
CA PRO A 352 19.44 0.98 -19.23
C PRO A 352 18.47 0.78 -20.39
N GLN A 353 17.30 1.42 -20.31
CA GLN A 353 16.30 1.42 -21.36
C GLN A 353 16.61 2.52 -22.38
N LEU A 354 16.28 2.29 -23.66
CA LEU A 354 16.57 3.26 -24.71
C LEU A 354 15.77 4.56 -24.54
N ASN A 355 14.53 4.44 -24.05
CA ASN A 355 13.58 5.54 -23.88
C ASN A 355 14.11 6.67 -22.99
N ASP A 356 14.93 6.33 -22.00
CA ASP A 356 15.53 7.30 -21.06
C ASP A 356 16.61 8.19 -21.70
N TYR A 357 17.07 7.85 -22.91
CA TYR A 357 18.17 8.54 -23.60
C TYR A 357 17.75 9.11 -24.96
N LEU A 358 16.44 9.20 -25.23
CA LEU A 358 15.92 9.79 -26.45
C LEU A 358 16.04 11.31 -26.43
N CYS A 359 16.35 11.89 -27.59
CA CYS A 359 16.39 13.33 -27.78
C CYS A 359 14.93 13.85 -27.87
N PRO A 360 14.51 14.81 -27.04
CA PRO A 360 13.13 15.31 -27.02
C PRO A 360 12.66 15.95 -28.34
N ILE A 361 13.60 16.34 -29.20
CA ILE A 361 13.29 17.01 -30.48
C ILE A 361 13.02 15.98 -31.59
N CYS A 362 13.83 14.93 -31.67
CA CYS A 362 13.75 13.95 -32.77
C CYS A 362 13.30 12.55 -32.33
N PHE A 363 13.01 12.35 -31.05
CA PHE A 363 12.56 11.08 -30.45
C PHE A 363 13.45 9.87 -30.79
N SER A 364 14.73 10.13 -31.00
CA SER A 364 15.75 9.16 -31.36
C SER A 364 16.93 9.32 -30.41
N ILE A 365 17.76 8.29 -30.25
CA ILE A 365 18.88 8.28 -29.30
C ILE A 365 19.69 9.58 -29.36
N SER A 366 19.98 10.15 -28.20
CA SER A 366 20.70 11.42 -28.04
C SER A 366 22.18 11.28 -28.39
N TRP A 367 22.49 10.98 -29.65
CA TRP A 367 23.84 10.70 -30.09
C TRP A 367 24.69 11.98 -30.17
N ARG A 368 25.90 11.91 -29.58
CA ARG A 368 26.74 13.08 -29.24
C ARG A 368 25.91 14.15 -28.53
N PRO A 369 25.42 13.85 -27.32
CA PRO A 369 24.50 14.73 -26.63
C PRO A 369 25.24 16.00 -26.19
N VAL A 370 24.61 17.14 -26.44
CA VAL A 370 25.08 18.46 -26.06
C VAL A 370 24.32 18.88 -24.81
N ARG A 371 25.03 19.12 -23.72
CA ARG A 371 24.46 19.58 -22.45
C ARG A 371 24.45 21.10 -22.42
N LEU A 372 23.25 21.66 -22.42
CA LEU A 372 23.06 23.10 -22.27
C LEU A 372 23.38 23.54 -20.83
N ARG A 373 23.63 24.84 -20.63
CA ARG A 373 23.85 25.39 -19.28
C ARG A 373 22.68 25.17 -18.34
N CYS A 374 21.46 25.14 -18.86
CA CYS A 374 20.25 24.82 -18.12
C CYS A 374 20.13 23.34 -17.72
N GLY A 375 21.10 22.49 -18.09
CA GLY A 375 21.16 21.07 -17.74
C GLY A 375 20.48 20.11 -18.73
N HIS A 376 19.68 20.63 -19.67
CA HIS A 376 18.98 19.80 -20.67
C HIS A 376 19.92 19.27 -21.76
N LEU A 377 19.61 18.06 -22.25
CA LEU A 377 20.41 17.30 -23.22
C LEU A 377 19.66 17.11 -24.53
N PHE A 378 20.36 17.35 -25.66
CA PHE A 378 19.84 17.12 -27.01
C PHE A 378 20.93 16.49 -27.89
N CYS A 379 20.56 15.76 -28.96
CA CYS A 379 21.56 15.25 -29.89
C CYS A 379 22.24 16.40 -30.68
N ILE A 380 23.49 16.19 -31.10
CA ILE A 380 24.28 17.22 -31.80
C ILE A 380 23.57 17.79 -33.03
N ARG A 381 22.87 16.94 -33.81
CA ARG A 381 22.17 17.37 -35.02
C ARG A 381 21.02 18.32 -34.70
N CYS A 382 20.20 17.99 -33.71
CA CYS A 382 19.09 18.86 -33.31
C CYS A 382 19.60 20.20 -32.76
N MET A 383 20.74 20.21 -32.06
CA MET A 383 21.35 21.48 -31.62
C MET A 383 21.82 22.34 -32.79
N ILE A 384 22.50 21.75 -33.77
CA ILE A 384 22.94 22.49 -34.97
C ILE A 384 21.74 23.09 -35.71
N VAL A 385 20.66 22.32 -35.88
CA VAL A 385 19.44 22.81 -36.53
C VAL A 385 18.83 23.99 -35.77
N LEU A 386 18.72 23.90 -34.44
CA LEU A 386 18.19 25.02 -33.64
C LEU A 386 19.04 26.29 -33.74
N GLN A 387 20.37 26.15 -33.76
CA GLN A 387 21.29 27.28 -33.94
C GLN A 387 21.19 27.89 -35.34
N GLN A 388 21.05 27.07 -36.38
CA GLN A 388 20.86 27.53 -37.76
C GLN A 388 19.53 28.25 -37.97
N GLU A 389 18.48 27.83 -37.26
CA GLU A 389 17.17 28.48 -37.26
C GLU A 389 17.08 29.70 -36.31
N GLU A 390 18.19 30.11 -35.69
CA GLU A 390 18.26 31.22 -34.73
C GLU A 390 17.28 31.09 -33.55
N ARG A 391 16.95 29.83 -33.15
CA ARG A 391 16.12 29.55 -31.98
C ARG A 391 16.99 29.47 -30.73
N ASP A 392 17.07 30.56 -30.00
CA ASP A 392 17.89 30.75 -28.80
C ASP A 392 17.39 30.03 -27.54
N ARG A 393 16.09 29.74 -27.47
CA ARG A 393 15.43 29.15 -26.29
C ARG A 393 15.50 27.64 -26.26
N CYS A 394 15.81 27.10 -25.08
CA CYS A 394 15.73 25.66 -24.80
C CYS A 394 14.30 25.13 -25.01
N PRO A 395 14.09 24.04 -25.77
CA PRO A 395 12.76 23.45 -25.97
C PRO A 395 12.06 22.96 -24.70
N LEU A 396 12.81 22.68 -23.63
CA LEU A 396 12.27 22.14 -22.38
C LEU A 396 11.97 23.24 -21.35
N CYS A 397 12.96 24.08 -21.01
CA CYS A 397 12.79 25.14 -19.99
C CYS A 397 12.61 26.55 -20.54
N ARG A 398 12.74 26.75 -21.86
CA ARG A 398 12.63 28.05 -22.54
C ARG A 398 13.70 29.09 -22.16
N GLU A 399 14.75 28.68 -21.47
CA GLU A 399 15.90 29.54 -21.16
C GLU A 399 16.77 29.80 -22.39
N GLU A 400 17.32 31.01 -22.53
CA GLU A 400 18.13 31.45 -23.67
C GLU A 400 19.58 30.95 -23.53
N VAL A 401 19.80 29.70 -23.95
CA VAL A 401 21.08 28.99 -23.77
C VAL A 401 21.56 28.25 -25.01
N VAL A 402 20.76 28.20 -26.08
CA VAL A 402 21.06 27.39 -27.29
C VAL A 402 22.22 27.97 -28.08
N MET A 403 22.26 29.29 -28.27
CA MET A 403 23.30 29.95 -29.09
C MET A 403 24.70 29.88 -28.48
N GLU A 404 24.78 29.57 -27.19
CA GLU A 404 26.04 29.46 -26.46
C GLU A 404 26.64 28.07 -26.46
N ALA A 405 25.87 27.07 -26.91
CA ALA A 405 26.32 25.70 -26.95
C ALA A 405 27.38 25.50 -28.05
N THR A 406 28.53 24.98 -27.68
CA THR A 406 29.63 24.67 -28.60
C THR A 406 30.03 23.20 -28.50
N GLU A 407 31.03 22.78 -29.27
CA GLU A 407 31.59 21.41 -29.19
C GLU A 407 32.04 21.04 -27.76
N LYS A 408 32.45 22.03 -26.95
CA LYS A 408 32.87 21.82 -25.55
C LYS A 408 31.73 21.35 -24.65
N ASN A 409 30.48 21.58 -25.04
CA ASN A 409 29.29 21.18 -24.31
C ASN A 409 28.87 19.73 -24.60
N ILE A 410 29.59 19.01 -25.45
CA ILE A 410 29.33 17.59 -25.70
C ILE A 410 29.68 16.78 -24.45
N ASP A 411 28.69 16.05 -23.94
CA ASP A 411 28.83 15.19 -22.77
C ASP A 411 29.58 13.90 -23.16
N GLN A 412 30.91 13.92 -22.98
CA GLN A 412 31.78 12.80 -23.36
C GLN A 412 31.54 11.54 -22.54
N GLU A 413 31.07 11.67 -21.30
CA GLU A 413 30.71 10.52 -20.46
C GLU A 413 29.48 9.83 -21.03
N MET A 414 28.45 10.60 -21.38
CA MET A 414 27.25 10.10 -22.03
C MET A 414 27.57 9.50 -23.41
N VAL A 415 28.47 10.10 -24.21
CA VAL A 415 28.93 9.51 -25.48
C VAL A 415 29.48 8.10 -25.26
N LYS A 416 30.42 7.93 -24.33
CA LYS A 416 31.02 6.63 -24.01
C LYS A 416 29.97 5.63 -23.55
N PHE A 417 29.04 6.09 -22.70
CA PHE A 417 27.95 5.28 -22.19
C PHE A 417 27.00 4.80 -23.30
N LEU A 418 26.56 5.68 -24.20
CA LEU A 418 25.67 5.31 -25.30
C LEU A 418 26.38 4.34 -26.26
N GLN A 419 27.67 4.56 -26.55
CA GLN A 419 28.46 3.63 -27.36
C GLN A 419 28.63 2.26 -26.71
N SER A 420 28.70 2.17 -25.38
CA SER A 420 28.85 0.88 -24.71
C SER A 420 27.53 0.11 -24.64
N ASN A 421 26.42 0.80 -24.37
CA ASN A 421 25.14 0.17 -24.03
C ASN A 421 24.15 0.06 -25.22
N PHE A 422 24.26 0.92 -26.24
CA PHE A 422 23.30 1.03 -27.37
C PHE A 422 24.01 1.10 -28.73
N LYS A 423 24.92 0.16 -28.99
CA LYS A 423 25.81 0.18 -30.16
C LYS A 423 25.09 0.28 -31.50
N THR A 424 24.00 -0.45 -31.65
CA THR A 424 23.27 -0.52 -32.92
C THR A 424 22.56 0.80 -33.18
N ASP A 425 21.85 1.33 -32.18
CA ASP A 425 21.12 2.59 -32.24
C ASP A 425 22.06 3.78 -32.49
N VAL A 426 23.21 3.79 -31.81
CA VAL A 426 24.26 4.81 -32.02
C VAL A 426 24.79 4.78 -33.45
N LYS A 427 25.06 3.61 -34.01
CA LYS A 427 25.56 3.50 -35.39
C LYS A 427 24.54 3.97 -36.41
N GLU A 428 23.29 3.57 -36.22
CA GLU A 428 22.19 4.00 -37.09
C GLU A 428 22.00 5.52 -37.01
N LYS A 429 22.01 6.09 -35.79
CA LYS A 429 21.90 7.54 -35.60
C LYS A 429 23.10 8.31 -36.15
N GLN A 430 24.31 7.78 -36.03
CA GLN A 430 25.51 8.37 -36.63
C GLN A 430 25.38 8.44 -38.15
N LYS A 431 24.94 7.34 -38.79
CA LYS A 431 24.69 7.30 -40.23
C LYS A 431 23.63 8.34 -40.66
N GLN A 432 22.53 8.44 -39.91
CA GLN A 432 21.50 9.47 -40.16
C GLN A 432 22.07 10.88 -40.05
N ASN A 433 22.90 11.14 -39.04
CA ASN A 433 23.54 12.45 -38.86
C ASN A 433 24.51 12.77 -40.02
N GLU A 434 25.28 11.80 -40.50
CA GLU A 434 26.20 11.97 -41.64
C GLU A 434 25.46 12.25 -42.94
N ILE A 435 24.35 11.55 -43.18
CA ILE A 435 23.47 11.82 -44.34
C ILE A 435 22.91 13.24 -44.25
N ALA A 436 22.36 13.62 -43.10
CA ALA A 436 21.78 14.94 -42.90
C ALA A 436 22.83 16.07 -43.06
N ALA A 437 24.03 15.90 -42.52
CA ALA A 437 25.12 16.86 -42.70
C ALA A 437 25.60 16.94 -44.16
N GLY A 438 25.57 15.83 -44.89
CA GLY A 438 25.85 15.80 -46.32
C GLY A 438 24.80 16.56 -47.13
N ILE A 439 23.52 16.42 -46.78
CA ILE A 439 22.42 17.20 -47.38
C ILE A 439 22.59 18.70 -47.10
N ASP A 440 22.94 19.09 -45.87
CA ASP A 440 23.19 20.51 -45.55
C ASP A 440 24.33 21.11 -46.40
N ARG A 441 25.36 20.31 -46.69
CA ARG A 441 26.57 20.76 -47.42
C ARG A 441 26.42 20.71 -48.95
N TRP A 442 25.70 19.72 -49.47
CA TRP A 442 25.66 19.40 -50.90
C TRP A 442 24.25 19.40 -51.50
N GLY A 443 23.24 19.72 -50.70
CA GLY A 443 21.83 19.73 -51.10
C GLY A 443 21.18 18.34 -51.15
N ALA A 444 19.89 18.30 -51.48
CA ALA A 444 19.06 17.09 -51.48
C ALA A 444 19.57 15.97 -52.44
N ALA A 445 20.37 16.32 -53.46
CA ALA A 445 20.96 15.35 -54.39
C ALA A 445 21.90 14.33 -53.71
N TYR A 446 22.42 14.65 -52.51
CA TYR A 446 23.31 13.78 -51.75
C TYR A 446 22.61 12.51 -51.21
N GLU A 447 21.32 12.59 -50.87
CA GLU A 447 20.56 11.46 -50.34
C GLU A 447 20.41 10.33 -51.36
N HIS A 448 20.15 10.68 -52.62
CA HIS A 448 19.97 9.74 -53.73
C HIS A 448 21.25 8.94 -54.05
N ALA A 449 22.44 9.56 -53.91
CA ALA A 449 23.73 8.92 -54.16
C ALA A 449 24.13 7.90 -53.06
N GLN A 450 23.62 8.06 -51.83
CA GLN A 450 23.86 7.11 -50.73
C GLN A 450 22.89 5.91 -50.74
N MET A 451 21.67 6.08 -51.27
CA MET A 451 20.69 4.98 -51.38
C MET A 451 20.96 4.06 -52.58
N GLN A 452 21.58 4.58 -53.65
CA GLN A 452 22.07 3.77 -54.75
C GLN A 452 23.38 3.09 -54.33
N ARG A 453 23.34 1.79 -54.03
CA ARG A 453 24.57 0.99 -53.89
C ARG A 453 25.39 1.21 -55.16
N CYS A 454 26.58 1.81 -55.06
CA CYS A 454 27.51 1.87 -56.18
C CYS A 454 27.74 0.45 -56.71
N VAL A 455 27.13 0.13 -57.84
CA VAL A 455 27.52 -1.01 -58.66
C VAL A 455 28.71 -0.50 -59.46
N VAL A 456 29.91 -0.79 -58.97
CA VAL A 456 31.12 -0.68 -59.79
C VAL A 456 30.97 -1.78 -60.85
N MET A 457 30.69 -1.38 -62.09
CA MET A 457 30.72 -2.28 -63.25
C MET A 457 32.14 -2.66 -63.61
#